data_AF-A0A942IHH5-F1
#
_entry.id   AF-A0A942IHH5-F1
#
_cell.length_a   1.000
_cell.length_b   1.000
_cell.length_c   1.000
_cell.angle_alpha   90.00
_cell.angle_beta   90.00
_cell.angle_gamma   90.00
#
_symmetry.space_group_name_H-M   'P 1'
#
loop_
_entity.id
_entity.type
_entity.pdbx_description
1 polymer ?
#
loop_
_entity_poly.entity_id
_entity_poly.type
_entity_poly.pdbx_seq_one_letter_code
_entity_poly.pdbx_strand_id
1 'polypeptide(L)'
;MSNVLTIIGDPLLTYGQKLVALARVAENSVDVLTISQAAQELRQAGVICDLGEGNAPYRPRYTVPDYDLFMRQGSIFLELSPPESLEDAIHNLLILYKQVPSITTFPVYLGNIDILLNPFVEEDEVSYRAIKRFLLHIDRTLTDSFCHANLGPQETVAGRMILRVQRELQAAVPNLTLKYDDSTSQEMALDAVQTALLTAKPSFANNAIFRHDFGGDYAIASCYNGLAIGGGSYTLVRLNLSRLAKLAQDYKMFKDTLLPFAVRHMLSYMDERVRFLVEESSFFASNFLVTEGLLRRDKFTAMFGVVGLAECINALRGNPAGLGDRFGHNAEATALGVEVVAEIERLVGEHTNPYLEATHGKYLLHAQVGIDTDFDCSPGCRIPIGEEPTLYAHIMQSAPFHKFFPSGIGDVFSFDATVKSNPEFVLDIVRGAMKNGLRYFSAYSSDSDVVRITGYLVKKSEMEALARGKQVRNSAVTLGKGAAENQGVLHRKLRAQEE
;
A
#
# COMPACT_ATOMS: atom_id res chain seq x y z
N MET A 1 -4.09 23.00 23.52
CA MET A 1 -4.29 22.16 24.74
C MET A 1 -5.43 21.13 24.61
N SER A 2 -6.22 21.07 23.53
CA SER A 2 -7.44 20.22 23.44
C SER A 2 -7.28 18.80 22.87
N ASN A 3 -6.09 18.36 22.45
CA ASN A 3 -5.91 17.02 21.85
C ASN A 3 -5.24 16.00 22.80
N VAL A 4 -4.30 16.43 23.65
CA VAL A 4 -3.52 15.52 24.52
C VAL A 4 -4.38 14.85 25.60
N LEU A 5 -5.19 15.61 26.34
CA LEU A 5 -6.06 15.05 27.38
C LEU A 5 -7.13 14.13 26.79
N THR A 6 -7.62 14.44 25.58
CA THR A 6 -8.54 13.57 24.84
C THR A 6 -7.90 12.22 24.56
N ILE A 7 -6.67 12.18 24.01
CA ILE A 7 -5.94 10.93 23.76
C ILE A 7 -5.69 10.14 25.06
N ILE A 8 -5.27 10.83 26.14
CA ILE A 8 -5.00 10.18 27.43
C ILE A 8 -6.28 9.57 28.02
N GLY A 9 -7.39 10.32 27.96
CA GLY A 9 -8.69 9.93 28.51
C GLY A 9 -9.46 8.93 27.65
N ASP A 10 -9.05 8.71 26.39
CA ASP A 10 -9.78 7.84 25.46
C ASP A 10 -9.73 6.36 25.94
N PRO A 11 -10.87 5.75 26.29
CA PRO A 11 -10.91 4.36 26.72
C PRO A 11 -10.79 3.36 25.56
N LEU A 12 -10.91 3.78 24.30
CA LEU A 12 -10.83 2.92 23.12
C LEU A 12 -9.40 2.71 22.63
N LEU A 13 -8.48 3.61 22.97
CA LEU A 13 -7.08 3.48 22.62
C LEU A 13 -6.33 2.57 23.61
N THR A 14 -5.58 1.61 23.07
CA THR A 14 -4.60 0.85 23.85
C THR A 14 -3.43 1.74 24.26
N TYR A 15 -2.60 1.29 25.21
CA TYR A 15 -1.40 2.02 25.63
C TYR A 15 -0.48 2.39 24.45
N GLY A 16 -0.19 1.43 23.57
CA GLY A 16 0.66 1.67 22.40
C GLY A 16 0.06 2.67 21.42
N GLN A 17 -1.24 2.59 21.17
CA GLN A 17 -1.94 3.55 20.31
C GLN A 17 -1.94 4.96 20.90
N LYS A 18 -2.10 5.11 22.23
CA LYS A 18 -1.96 6.40 22.92
C LYS A 18 -0.56 6.98 22.75
N LEU A 19 0.48 6.16 22.94
CA LEU A 19 1.87 6.59 22.78
C LEU A 19 2.12 7.14 21.37
N VAL A 20 1.70 6.42 20.33
CA VAL A 20 1.86 6.84 18.93
C VAL A 20 1.05 8.12 18.65
N ALA A 21 -0.19 8.21 19.13
CA ALA A 21 -1.03 9.39 18.93
C ALA A 21 -0.43 10.64 19.62
N LEU A 22 0.12 10.50 20.83
CA LEU A 22 0.81 11.59 21.53
C LEU A 22 2.08 12.02 20.78
N ALA A 23 2.87 11.07 20.26
CA ALA A 23 4.03 11.38 19.44
C ALA A 23 3.65 12.17 18.18
N ARG A 24 2.53 11.82 17.52
CA ARG A 24 1.99 12.58 16.38
C ARG A 24 1.57 13.99 16.76
N VAL A 25 1.02 14.21 17.95
CA VAL A 25 0.69 15.57 18.42
C VAL A 25 1.96 16.41 18.56
N ALA A 26 3.04 15.83 19.10
CA ALA A 26 4.33 16.51 19.22
C ALA A 26 4.99 16.77 17.86
N GLU A 27 5.00 15.80 16.96
CA GLU A 27 5.48 15.94 15.57
C GLU A 27 4.76 17.07 14.83
N ASN A 28 3.46 17.24 15.08
CA ASN A 28 2.64 18.28 14.45
C ASN A 28 2.61 19.62 15.21
N SER A 29 3.31 19.75 16.34
CA SER A 29 3.38 21.04 17.05
C SER A 29 4.53 21.93 16.59
N VAL A 30 5.30 21.49 15.59
CA VAL A 30 6.43 22.22 15.04
C VAL A 30 6.23 22.38 13.53
N ASP A 31 6.52 23.57 13.01
CA ASP A 31 6.45 23.89 11.58
C ASP A 31 7.87 24.12 11.04
N VAL A 32 8.43 23.10 10.40
CA VAL A 32 9.82 23.12 9.90
C VAL A 32 9.93 23.22 8.37
N LEU A 33 8.82 23.06 7.66
CA LEU A 33 8.78 23.03 6.20
C LEU A 33 8.46 24.43 5.64
N THR A 34 9.21 24.86 4.61
CA THR A 34 8.95 26.13 3.93
C THR A 34 7.87 25.95 2.87
N ILE A 35 6.59 26.09 3.26
CA ILE A 35 5.47 25.82 2.36
C ILE A 35 5.01 27.12 1.69
N SER A 36 4.97 27.15 0.35
CA SER A 36 4.42 28.29 -0.39
C SER A 36 2.94 28.54 -0.06
N GLN A 37 2.50 29.80 -0.08
CA GLN A 37 1.10 30.15 0.18
C GLN A 37 0.13 29.36 -0.73
N ALA A 38 0.43 29.27 -2.03
CA ALA A 38 -0.38 28.52 -2.98
C ALA A 38 -0.48 27.03 -2.65
N ALA A 39 0.63 26.38 -2.26
CA ALA A 39 0.59 24.99 -1.81
C ALA A 39 -0.26 24.83 -0.54
N GLN A 40 -0.16 25.79 0.39
CA GLN A 40 -0.95 25.77 1.62
C GLN A 40 -2.45 25.97 1.36
N GLU A 41 -2.83 26.85 0.43
CA GLU A 41 -4.22 27.05 0.00
C GLU A 41 -4.79 25.76 -0.62
N LEU A 42 -4.01 25.07 -1.48
CA LEU A 42 -4.41 23.78 -2.04
C LEU A 42 -4.54 22.68 -0.98
N ARG A 43 -3.68 22.68 0.05
CA ARG A 43 -3.81 21.77 1.21
C ARG A 43 -5.08 22.05 2.00
N GLN A 44 -5.37 23.32 2.29
CA GLN A 44 -6.59 23.74 2.98
C GLN A 44 -7.86 23.40 2.20
N ALA A 45 -7.80 23.49 0.86
CA ALA A 45 -8.89 23.07 -0.03
C ALA A 45 -9.04 21.54 -0.15
N GLY A 46 -8.14 20.75 0.45
CA GLY A 46 -8.12 19.29 0.35
C GLY A 46 -7.69 18.75 -1.02
N VAL A 47 -7.11 19.59 -1.88
CA VAL A 47 -6.55 19.20 -3.18
C VAL A 47 -5.23 18.49 -2.99
N ILE A 48 -4.37 18.97 -2.08
CA ILE A 48 -3.10 18.33 -1.71
C ILE A 48 -3.26 17.72 -0.31
N CYS A 49 -2.91 16.44 -0.16
CA CYS A 49 -3.00 15.73 1.10
C CYS A 49 -1.72 14.91 1.34
N ASP A 50 -1.05 15.10 2.47
CA ASP A 50 0.17 14.39 2.87
C ASP A 50 -0.11 13.10 3.65
N LEU A 51 -1.36 12.62 3.64
CA LEU A 51 -1.76 11.37 4.29
C LEU A 51 -1.44 11.30 5.78
N GLY A 52 -1.34 12.45 6.46
CA GLY A 52 -1.01 12.50 7.89
C GLY A 52 0.45 12.12 8.18
N GLU A 53 1.35 12.38 7.24
CA GLU A 53 2.80 12.18 7.43
C GLU A 53 3.46 13.19 8.38
N GLY A 54 2.70 14.17 8.87
CA GLY A 54 3.17 15.13 9.86
C GLY A 54 3.96 16.30 9.28
N ASN A 55 4.07 17.35 10.09
CA ASN A 55 4.71 18.62 9.72
C ASN A 55 6.24 18.61 9.88
N ALA A 56 6.82 17.63 10.58
CA ALA A 56 8.26 17.53 10.83
C ALA A 56 8.81 16.13 10.47
N PRO A 57 9.13 15.87 9.18
CA PRO A 57 9.58 14.55 8.73
C PRO A 57 10.91 14.12 9.35
N TYR A 58 10.86 13.28 10.40
CA TYR A 58 12.06 12.72 11.05
C TYR A 58 12.38 11.28 10.62
N ARG A 59 11.54 10.72 9.76
CA ARG A 59 11.68 9.35 9.21
C ARG A 59 11.09 9.32 7.80
N PRO A 60 11.61 8.46 6.90
CA PRO A 60 10.97 8.22 5.61
C PRO A 60 9.55 7.67 5.79
N ARG A 61 8.67 7.94 4.82
CA ARG A 61 7.33 7.36 4.76
C ARG A 61 7.38 5.84 4.79
N TYR A 62 8.25 5.27 3.96
CA TYR A 62 8.46 3.84 3.83
C TYR A 62 9.95 3.53 3.78
N THR A 63 10.39 2.54 4.56
CA THR A 63 11.72 1.95 4.47
C THR A 63 11.62 0.51 4.04
N VAL A 64 12.52 0.08 3.17
CA VAL A 64 12.59 -1.28 2.65
C VAL A 64 13.99 -1.83 2.94
N PRO A 65 14.27 -2.27 4.17
CA PRO A 65 15.59 -2.80 4.52
C PRO A 65 15.97 -4.00 3.64
N ASP A 66 17.25 -4.13 3.34
CA ASP A 66 17.82 -5.30 2.69
C ASP A 66 17.95 -6.45 3.71
N TYR A 67 16.85 -7.18 3.89
CA TYR A 67 16.80 -8.31 4.82
C TYR A 67 17.72 -9.46 4.38
N ASP A 68 17.95 -9.65 3.09
CA ASP A 68 18.91 -10.65 2.58
C ASP A 68 20.33 -10.32 3.03
N LEU A 69 20.74 -9.05 2.99
CA LEU A 69 22.02 -8.59 3.53
C LEU A 69 22.09 -8.81 5.05
N PHE A 70 21.03 -8.43 5.78
CA PHE A 70 20.95 -8.66 7.22
C PHE A 70 21.12 -10.13 7.59
N MET A 71 20.45 -11.06 6.88
CA MET A 71 20.59 -12.50 7.13
C MET A 71 22.01 -13.02 6.86
N ARG A 72 22.81 -12.36 6.01
CA ARG A 72 24.20 -12.75 5.75
C ARG A 72 25.20 -12.19 6.75
N GLN A 73 24.97 -10.97 7.24
CA GLN A 73 25.96 -10.24 8.04
C GLN A 73 25.60 -10.10 9.53
N GLY A 74 24.34 -10.38 9.91
CA GLY A 74 23.83 -10.06 11.23
C GLY A 74 23.69 -8.54 11.44
N SER A 75 23.87 -8.08 12.67
CA SER A 75 23.90 -6.65 13.02
C SER A 75 24.84 -6.43 14.20
N ILE A 76 25.81 -5.53 14.03
CA ILE A 76 26.74 -5.16 15.10
C ILE A 76 26.01 -4.31 16.14
N PHE A 77 25.19 -3.37 15.68
CA PHE A 77 24.41 -2.47 16.53
C PHE A 77 23.42 -3.24 17.42
N LEU A 78 22.81 -4.31 16.91
CA LEU A 78 21.88 -5.17 17.66
C LEU A 78 22.56 -6.36 18.34
N GLU A 79 23.88 -6.50 18.19
CA GLU A 79 24.67 -7.63 18.73
C GLU A 79 24.16 -9.00 18.26
N LEU A 80 23.74 -9.08 16.99
CA LEU A 80 23.21 -10.29 16.36
C LEU A 80 24.22 -10.89 15.39
N SER A 81 24.54 -12.16 15.54
CA SER A 81 25.26 -12.93 14.53
C SER A 81 24.32 -13.36 13.39
N PRO A 82 24.85 -13.65 12.19
CA PRO A 82 24.06 -14.31 11.14
C PRO A 82 23.37 -15.56 11.67
N PRO A 83 22.11 -15.83 11.30
CA PRO A 83 21.38 -16.99 11.78
C PRO A 83 21.94 -18.30 11.20
N GLU A 84 22.05 -19.32 12.05
CA GLU A 84 22.51 -20.66 11.68
C GLU A 84 21.36 -21.68 11.68
N SER A 85 20.22 -21.30 12.25
CA SER A 85 19.02 -22.14 12.38
C SER A 85 17.73 -21.35 12.10
N LEU A 86 16.60 -22.05 12.00
CA LEU A 86 15.29 -21.43 11.83
C LEU A 86 14.90 -20.59 13.05
N GLU A 87 15.30 -21.02 14.24
CA GLU A 87 15.05 -20.31 15.48
C GLU A 87 15.80 -18.98 15.49
N ASP A 88 17.08 -18.99 15.12
CA ASP A 88 17.89 -17.76 14.99
C ASP A 88 17.30 -16.83 13.92
N ALA A 89 16.94 -17.38 12.75
CA ALA A 89 16.39 -16.61 11.64
C ALA A 89 15.11 -15.86 12.04
N ILE A 90 14.17 -16.58 12.66
CA ILE A 90 12.92 -16.01 13.16
C ILE A 90 13.20 -14.98 14.25
N HIS A 91 14.09 -15.28 15.21
CA HIS A 91 14.39 -14.38 16.32
C HIS A 91 15.04 -13.08 15.83
N ASN A 92 16.07 -13.19 14.99
CA ASN A 92 16.79 -12.06 14.42
C ASN A 92 15.87 -11.15 13.62
N LEU A 93 15.00 -11.72 12.77
CA LEU A 93 14.02 -10.96 11.99
C LEU A 93 13.03 -10.23 12.91
N LEU A 94 12.48 -10.89 13.94
CA LEU A 94 11.57 -10.25 14.89
C LEU A 94 12.22 -9.09 15.65
N ILE A 95 13.49 -9.23 16.05
CA ILE A 95 14.26 -8.14 16.68
C ILE A 95 14.41 -6.98 15.69
N LEU A 96 14.85 -7.25 14.46
CA LEU A 96 15.06 -6.20 13.47
C LEU A 96 13.75 -5.47 13.12
N TYR A 97 12.65 -6.19 12.91
CA TYR A 97 11.33 -5.60 12.63
C TYR A 97 10.91 -4.57 13.67
N LYS A 98 11.29 -4.75 14.93
CA LYS A 98 10.98 -3.78 15.99
C LYS A 98 11.70 -2.44 15.82
N GLN A 99 12.82 -2.44 15.10
CA GLN A 99 13.70 -1.28 14.91
C GLN A 99 13.47 -0.56 13.58
N VAL A 100 12.70 -1.14 12.66
CA VAL A 100 12.50 -0.60 11.32
C VAL A 100 11.42 0.51 11.37
N PRO A 101 11.79 1.77 11.08
CA PRO A 101 10.88 2.89 11.23
C PRO A 101 9.99 3.05 10.00
N SER A 102 8.80 3.60 10.22
CA SER A 102 7.95 4.14 9.15
C SER A 102 7.04 5.20 9.73
N ILE A 103 6.22 5.85 8.90
CA ILE A 103 5.23 6.80 9.43
C ILE A 103 4.26 6.18 10.45
N THR A 104 4.02 4.86 10.36
CA THR A 104 3.12 4.15 11.27
C THR A 104 3.80 3.65 12.53
N THR A 105 5.12 3.86 12.64
CA THR A 105 6.02 3.32 13.68
C THR A 105 6.25 1.81 13.62
N PHE A 106 5.65 1.12 12.64
CA PHE A 106 5.82 -0.30 12.37
C PHE A 106 6.51 -0.53 11.02
N PRO A 107 7.21 -1.66 10.83
CA PRO A 107 7.84 -2.00 9.55
C PRO A 107 6.77 -2.21 8.47
N VAL A 108 6.87 -1.45 7.38
CA VAL A 108 5.96 -1.59 6.24
C VAL A 108 6.36 -2.66 5.24
N TYR A 109 7.54 -3.26 5.43
CA TYR A 109 8.07 -4.35 4.63
C TYR A 109 8.83 -5.31 5.53
N LEU A 110 8.56 -6.61 5.40
CA LEU A 110 9.13 -7.70 6.20
C LEU A 110 10.04 -8.63 5.39
N GLY A 111 10.37 -8.30 4.15
CA GLY A 111 11.20 -9.17 3.31
C GLY A 111 10.40 -10.14 2.45
N ASN A 112 11.12 -10.87 1.60
CA ASN A 112 10.62 -12.07 0.91
C ASN A 112 10.72 -13.24 1.90
N ILE A 113 9.79 -13.32 2.84
CA ILE A 113 9.94 -14.13 4.07
C ILE A 113 10.03 -15.64 3.78
N ASP A 114 9.50 -16.09 2.65
CA ASP A 114 9.66 -17.46 2.21
C ASP A 114 11.11 -17.73 1.80
N ILE A 115 11.70 -16.87 0.97
CA ILE A 115 13.10 -16.97 0.54
C ILE A 115 14.05 -16.84 1.73
N LEU A 116 13.81 -15.89 2.64
CA LEU A 116 14.67 -15.65 3.80
C LEU A 116 14.69 -16.84 4.76
N LEU A 117 13.55 -17.53 4.94
CA LEU A 117 13.43 -18.64 5.88
C LEU A 117 13.74 -20.01 5.26
N ASN A 118 13.53 -20.17 3.95
CA ASN A 118 13.65 -21.46 3.28
C ASN A 118 15.00 -22.19 3.50
N PRO A 119 16.17 -21.51 3.58
CA PRO A 119 17.44 -22.18 3.86
C PRO A 119 17.49 -22.92 5.21
N PHE A 120 16.63 -22.56 6.15
CA PHE A 120 16.60 -23.09 7.51
C PHE A 120 15.40 -24.00 7.79
N VAL A 121 14.52 -24.19 6.79
CA VAL A 121 13.27 -24.94 6.94
C VAL A 121 13.44 -26.35 6.41
N GLU A 122 13.01 -27.33 7.21
CA GLU A 122 12.76 -28.69 6.76
C GLU A 122 11.27 -28.90 6.51
N GLU A 123 10.90 -29.85 5.65
CA GLU A 123 9.49 -30.20 5.41
C GLU A 123 8.92 -31.06 6.54
N ASP A 124 8.82 -30.47 7.73
CA ASP A 124 8.43 -31.15 8.96
C ASP A 124 7.50 -30.32 9.87
N GLU A 125 6.98 -30.98 10.91
CA GLU A 125 6.07 -30.36 11.87
C GLU A 125 6.80 -29.42 12.86
N VAL A 126 8.13 -29.49 12.98
CA VAL A 126 8.89 -28.57 13.82
C VAL A 126 8.96 -27.20 13.14
N SER A 127 9.39 -27.17 11.88
CA SER A 127 9.47 -25.97 11.05
C SER A 127 8.10 -25.33 10.86
N TYR A 128 7.06 -26.14 10.60
CA TYR A 128 5.68 -25.65 10.51
C TYR A 128 5.24 -24.91 11.78
N ARG A 129 5.50 -25.49 12.97
CA ARG A 129 5.14 -24.86 14.25
C ARG A 129 5.96 -23.59 14.52
N ALA A 130 7.22 -23.55 14.13
CA ALA A 130 8.06 -22.36 14.25
C ALA A 130 7.54 -21.21 13.38
N ILE A 131 7.27 -21.45 12.10
CA ILE A 131 6.66 -20.48 11.17
C ILE A 131 5.31 -20.00 11.69
N LYS A 132 4.47 -20.91 12.20
CA LYS A 132 3.18 -20.55 12.80
C LYS A 132 3.33 -19.59 13.98
N ARG A 133 4.28 -19.84 14.87
CA ARG A 133 4.55 -18.96 16.02
C ARG A 133 5.11 -17.62 15.58
N PHE A 134 5.98 -17.60 14.56
CA PHE A 134 6.52 -16.38 13.97
C PHE A 134 5.42 -15.47 13.40
N LEU A 135 4.55 -16.03 12.55
CA LEU A 135 3.44 -15.26 11.96
C LEU A 135 2.41 -14.82 13.01
N LEU A 136 2.14 -15.66 14.01
CA LEU A 136 1.32 -15.26 15.15
C LEU A 136 1.98 -14.11 15.93
N HIS A 137 3.28 -14.16 16.18
CA HIS A 137 3.99 -13.09 16.87
C HIS A 137 3.89 -11.77 16.10
N ILE A 138 4.13 -11.79 14.78
CA ILE A 138 3.97 -10.62 13.92
C ILE A 138 2.58 -10.02 14.08
N ASP A 139 1.51 -10.80 13.93
CA ASP A 139 0.14 -10.28 14.03
C ASP A 139 -0.19 -9.69 15.41
N ARG A 140 0.38 -10.26 16.47
CA ARG A 140 0.09 -9.85 17.84
C ARG A 140 0.93 -8.66 18.32
N THR A 141 2.03 -8.33 17.65
CA THR A 141 2.99 -7.31 18.12
C THR A 141 3.18 -6.16 17.14
N LEU A 142 3.07 -6.41 15.83
CA LEU A 142 3.13 -5.40 14.78
C LEU A 142 1.69 -5.04 14.39
N THR A 143 0.94 -4.43 15.32
CA THR A 143 -0.52 -4.26 15.24
C THR A 143 -0.97 -3.18 14.25
N ASP A 144 -0.48 -3.27 13.02
CA ASP A 144 -0.70 -2.33 11.94
C ASP A 144 -0.84 -3.07 10.59
N SER A 145 -1.97 -2.86 9.93
CA SER A 145 -2.29 -3.52 8.65
C SER A 145 -1.43 -3.07 7.47
N PHE A 146 -0.55 -2.10 7.69
CA PHE A 146 0.47 -1.70 6.72
C PHE A 146 1.78 -2.50 6.85
N CYS A 147 1.89 -3.48 7.76
CA CYS A 147 3.01 -4.41 7.73
C CYS A 147 2.80 -5.42 6.58
N HIS A 148 3.81 -5.61 5.72
CA HIS A 148 3.68 -6.35 4.48
C HIS A 148 4.84 -7.32 4.27
N ALA A 149 4.55 -8.57 3.90
CA ALA A 149 5.54 -9.55 3.52
C ALA A 149 5.36 -9.98 2.05
N ASN A 150 6.45 -10.32 1.38
CA ASN A 150 6.44 -10.86 0.03
C ASN A 150 6.69 -12.37 0.02
N LEU A 151 6.18 -13.03 -1.01
CA LEU A 151 6.47 -14.41 -1.39
C LEU A 151 6.89 -14.50 -2.86
N GLY A 152 7.62 -15.57 -3.20
CA GLY A 152 7.89 -15.97 -4.57
C GLY A 152 8.90 -15.08 -5.32
N PRO A 153 9.03 -15.26 -6.64
CA PRO A 153 8.10 -16.00 -7.51
C PRO A 153 8.25 -17.52 -7.51
N GLN A 154 9.38 -18.03 -7.00
CA GLN A 154 9.66 -19.46 -6.95
C GLN A 154 8.95 -20.13 -5.78
N GLU A 155 8.54 -21.37 -5.99
CA GLU A 155 7.99 -22.20 -4.92
C GLU A 155 9.08 -22.58 -3.92
N THR A 156 8.75 -22.48 -2.64
CA THR A 156 9.62 -22.82 -1.52
C THR A 156 8.83 -23.62 -0.48
N VAL A 157 9.52 -24.46 0.31
CA VAL A 157 8.90 -25.21 1.42
C VAL A 157 8.35 -24.23 2.45
N ALA A 158 9.12 -23.18 2.78
CA ALA A 158 8.68 -22.10 3.66
C ALA A 158 7.42 -21.40 3.13
N GLY A 159 7.35 -21.10 1.82
CA GLY A 159 6.18 -20.48 1.18
C GLY A 159 4.90 -21.30 1.33
N ARG A 160 4.97 -22.62 1.10
CA ARG A 160 3.83 -23.54 1.33
C ARG A 160 3.37 -23.54 2.79
N MET A 161 4.33 -23.62 3.73
CA MET A 161 4.02 -23.57 5.15
C MET A 161 3.36 -22.24 5.55
N ILE A 162 3.87 -21.11 5.05
CA ILE A 162 3.32 -19.78 5.30
C ILE A 162 1.87 -19.71 4.83
N LEU A 163 1.57 -20.12 3.59
CA LEU A 163 0.20 -20.10 3.06
C LEU A 163 -0.75 -20.98 3.89
N ARG A 164 -0.33 -22.20 4.26
CA ARG A 164 -1.08 -23.09 5.17
C ARG A 164 -1.35 -22.44 6.52
N VAL A 165 -0.33 -21.82 7.13
CA VAL A 165 -0.48 -21.11 8.41
C VAL A 165 -1.43 -19.92 8.29
N GLN A 166 -1.39 -19.16 7.19
CA GLN A 166 -2.28 -18.02 7.00
C GLN A 166 -3.75 -18.48 6.99
N ARG A 167 -4.07 -19.59 6.31
CA ARG A 167 -5.42 -20.18 6.32
C ARG A 167 -5.87 -20.61 7.72
N GLU A 168 -4.94 -21.14 8.52
CA GLU A 168 -5.24 -21.58 9.89
C GLU A 168 -5.45 -20.39 10.84
N LEU A 169 -4.56 -19.40 10.82
CA LEU A 169 -4.60 -18.27 11.76
C LEU A 169 -5.66 -17.22 11.36
N GLN A 170 -5.92 -17.07 10.07
CA GLN A 170 -6.71 -15.98 9.48
C GLN A 170 -6.35 -14.62 10.10
N ALA A 171 -5.05 -14.39 10.27
CA ALA A 171 -4.49 -13.17 10.84
C ALA A 171 -4.65 -12.01 9.83
N ALA A 172 -4.88 -10.79 10.30
CA ALA A 172 -4.94 -9.63 9.41
C ALA A 172 -3.52 -9.19 9.01
N VAL A 173 -2.55 -9.40 9.89
CA VAL A 173 -1.16 -8.97 9.74
C VAL A 173 -0.24 -10.20 9.69
N PRO A 174 0.84 -10.20 8.88
CA PRO A 174 1.14 -9.18 7.87
C PRO A 174 0.18 -9.30 6.68
N ASN A 175 0.02 -8.21 5.92
CA ASN A 175 -0.45 -8.33 4.55
C ASN A 175 0.58 -9.15 3.75
N LEU A 176 0.15 -9.79 2.66
CA LEU A 176 0.98 -10.71 1.91
C LEU A 176 0.82 -10.47 0.42
N THR A 177 1.92 -10.51 -0.33
CA THR A 177 1.91 -10.48 -1.79
C THR A 177 2.77 -11.58 -2.38
N LEU A 178 2.19 -12.37 -3.28
CA LEU A 178 2.92 -13.26 -4.16
C LEU A 178 3.42 -12.46 -5.37
N LYS A 179 4.75 -12.40 -5.55
CA LYS A 179 5.36 -11.99 -6.81
C LYS A 179 5.06 -13.09 -7.82
N TYR A 180 4.23 -12.81 -8.81
CA TYR A 180 3.67 -13.80 -9.71
C TYR A 180 4.22 -13.61 -11.13
N ASP A 181 4.76 -14.68 -11.71
CA ASP A 181 5.11 -14.79 -13.12
C ASP A 181 5.09 -16.27 -13.57
N ASP A 182 5.57 -16.52 -14.79
CA ASP A 182 5.61 -17.85 -15.40
C ASP A 182 6.53 -18.84 -14.66
N SER A 183 7.38 -18.39 -13.74
CA SER A 183 8.20 -19.27 -12.88
C SER A 183 7.46 -19.75 -11.63
N THR A 184 6.31 -19.15 -11.30
CA THR A 184 5.47 -19.61 -10.20
C THR A 184 4.76 -20.91 -10.58
N SER A 185 4.94 -21.96 -9.78
CA SER A 185 4.30 -23.26 -10.04
C SER A 185 2.77 -23.13 -9.98
N GLN A 186 2.08 -23.97 -10.75
CA GLN A 186 0.62 -24.03 -10.72
C GLN A 186 0.11 -24.37 -9.32
N GLU A 187 0.79 -25.25 -8.60
CA GLU A 187 0.45 -25.66 -7.24
C GLU A 187 0.54 -24.48 -6.26
N MET A 188 1.65 -23.72 -6.28
CA MET A 188 1.81 -22.54 -5.44
C MET A 188 0.79 -21.45 -5.78
N ALA A 189 0.51 -21.23 -7.07
CA ALA A 189 -0.47 -20.25 -7.50
C ALA A 189 -1.89 -20.60 -7.05
N LEU A 190 -2.28 -21.88 -7.13
CA LEU A 190 -3.57 -22.36 -6.63
C LEU A 190 -3.66 -22.27 -5.11
N ASP A 191 -2.60 -22.64 -4.38
CA ASP A 191 -2.57 -22.53 -2.92
C ASP A 191 -2.66 -21.07 -2.46
N ALA A 192 -2.03 -20.15 -3.19
CA ALA A 192 -2.15 -18.71 -2.99
C ALA A 192 -3.59 -18.22 -3.22
N VAL A 193 -4.26 -18.66 -4.29
CA VAL A 193 -5.67 -18.32 -4.56
C VAL A 193 -6.57 -18.83 -3.44
N GLN A 194 -6.42 -20.09 -3.04
CA GLN A 194 -7.20 -20.67 -1.94
C GLN A 194 -7.01 -19.89 -0.64
N THR A 195 -5.77 -19.45 -0.36
CA THR A 195 -5.45 -18.61 0.80
C THR A 195 -6.09 -17.22 0.68
N ALA A 196 -6.04 -16.61 -0.50
CA ALA A 196 -6.62 -15.29 -0.77
C ALA A 196 -8.14 -15.30 -0.61
N LEU A 197 -8.83 -16.33 -1.10
CA LEU A 197 -10.27 -16.50 -0.91
C LEU A 197 -10.65 -16.62 0.56
N LEU A 198 -9.79 -17.19 1.41
CA LEU A 198 -10.06 -17.34 2.85
C LEU A 198 -9.64 -16.14 3.69
N THR A 199 -8.57 -15.45 3.32
CA THR A 199 -7.90 -14.46 4.19
C THR A 199 -7.63 -13.11 3.53
N ALA A 200 -8.17 -12.89 2.33
CA ALA A 200 -7.95 -11.71 1.49
C ALA A 200 -6.49 -11.43 1.11
N LYS A 201 -5.60 -12.41 1.31
CA LYS A 201 -4.17 -12.39 0.97
C LYS A 201 -3.68 -13.82 0.67
N PRO A 202 -2.61 -14.01 -0.13
CA PRO A 202 -1.82 -12.97 -0.78
C PRO A 202 -2.57 -12.26 -1.90
N SER A 203 -2.20 -11.00 -2.14
CA SER A 203 -2.43 -10.39 -3.46
C SER A 203 -1.38 -10.89 -4.44
N PHE A 204 -1.62 -10.70 -5.74
CA PHE A 204 -0.68 -11.07 -6.80
C PHE A 204 -0.07 -9.80 -7.39
N ALA A 205 1.25 -9.72 -7.40
CA ALA A 205 2.00 -8.66 -8.07
C ALA A 205 2.61 -9.19 -9.37
N ASN A 206 2.47 -8.46 -10.46
CA ASN A 206 3.04 -8.81 -11.76
C ASN A 206 4.57 -8.69 -11.71
N ASN A 207 5.25 -9.81 -11.50
CA ASN A 207 6.68 -9.78 -11.23
C ASN A 207 7.47 -9.24 -12.42
N ALA A 208 7.07 -9.57 -13.65
CA ALA A 208 7.74 -9.10 -14.86
C ALA A 208 7.72 -7.56 -14.96
N ILE A 209 6.57 -6.93 -14.73
CA ILE A 209 6.45 -5.47 -14.80
C ILE A 209 7.24 -4.79 -13.69
N PHE A 210 7.11 -5.26 -12.45
CA PHE A 210 7.84 -4.64 -11.33
C PHE A 210 9.36 -4.81 -11.46
N ARG A 211 9.85 -5.99 -11.88
CA ARG A 211 11.29 -6.19 -12.12
C ARG A 211 11.83 -5.28 -13.22
N HIS A 212 11.05 -5.07 -14.27
CA HIS A 212 11.40 -4.15 -15.35
C HIS A 212 11.56 -2.72 -14.83
N ASP A 213 10.57 -2.21 -14.09
CA ASP A 213 10.55 -0.81 -13.66
C ASP A 213 11.61 -0.49 -12.60
N PHE A 214 11.94 -1.47 -11.73
CA PHE A 214 12.95 -1.30 -10.69
C PHE A 214 14.34 -1.84 -11.09
N GLY A 215 14.50 -2.33 -12.33
CA GLY A 215 15.78 -2.83 -12.84
C GLY A 215 16.35 -4.04 -12.08
N GLY A 216 15.49 -4.83 -11.43
CA GLY A 216 15.92 -5.95 -10.59
C GLY A 216 14.97 -6.28 -9.45
N ASP A 217 15.53 -6.55 -8.28
CA ASP A 217 14.74 -6.92 -7.10
C ASP A 217 14.03 -5.70 -6.50
N TYR A 218 12.77 -5.91 -6.14
CA TYR A 218 11.87 -4.89 -5.58
C TYR A 218 11.11 -5.48 -4.40
N ALA A 219 10.53 -4.60 -3.61
CA ALA A 219 9.59 -4.94 -2.55
C ALA A 219 8.19 -4.44 -2.90
N ILE A 220 7.18 -5.14 -2.37
CA ILE A 220 5.85 -4.57 -2.20
C ILE A 220 5.68 -4.26 -0.72
N ALA A 221 5.56 -2.97 -0.40
CA ALA A 221 5.44 -2.49 0.97
C ALA A 221 4.02 -1.96 1.24
N SER A 222 3.57 -2.10 2.49
CA SER A 222 2.31 -1.56 3.00
C SER A 222 1.07 -2.05 2.25
N CYS A 223 0.51 -1.26 1.34
CA CYS A 223 -0.60 -1.66 0.49
C CYS A 223 -0.08 -2.46 -0.71
N TYR A 224 0.37 -1.75 -1.74
CA TYR A 224 0.94 -2.31 -2.98
C TYR A 224 2.11 -1.46 -3.50
N ASN A 225 2.85 -0.82 -2.58
CA ASN A 225 3.88 0.15 -2.95
C ASN A 225 5.11 -0.59 -3.48
N GLY A 226 5.37 -0.49 -4.79
CA GLY A 226 6.60 -0.97 -5.42
C GLY A 226 7.76 -0.05 -5.07
N LEU A 227 8.83 -0.59 -4.48
CA LEU A 227 10.00 0.16 -4.03
C LEU A 227 11.28 -0.68 -4.16
N ALA A 228 12.42 -0.02 -4.29
CA ALA A 228 13.73 -0.68 -4.33
C ALA A 228 14.13 -1.26 -2.96
N ILE A 229 14.69 -2.48 -2.94
CA ILE A 229 15.24 -3.10 -1.73
C ILE A 229 16.54 -2.39 -1.29
N GLY A 230 16.68 -2.17 0.01
CA GLY A 230 17.72 -1.35 0.60
C GLY A 230 17.46 0.16 0.51
N GLY A 231 16.23 0.55 0.18
CA GLY A 231 15.83 1.94 -0.04
C GLY A 231 14.48 2.25 0.59
N GLY A 232 13.63 2.95 -0.16
CA GLY A 232 12.29 3.26 0.29
C GLY A 232 11.71 4.50 -0.39
N SER A 233 10.74 5.12 0.28
CA SER A 233 10.16 6.39 -0.15
C SER A 233 10.28 7.41 0.96
N TYR A 234 10.85 8.58 0.63
CA TYR A 234 10.94 9.72 1.55
C TYR A 234 9.54 10.18 1.98
N THR A 235 8.64 10.35 1.02
CA THR A 235 7.29 10.89 1.22
C THR A 235 6.31 10.38 0.17
N LEU A 236 5.03 10.31 0.54
CA LEU A 236 3.89 10.11 -0.33
C LEU A 236 2.86 11.20 -0.04
N VAL A 237 2.77 12.16 -0.94
CA VAL A 237 1.69 13.17 -0.95
C VAL A 237 0.75 12.79 -2.08
N ARG A 238 -0.55 13.05 -1.96
CA ARG A 238 -1.53 12.78 -3.01
C ARG A 238 -2.24 14.03 -3.50
N LEU A 239 -2.50 14.04 -4.81
CA LEU A 239 -3.38 14.97 -5.50
C LEU A 239 -4.80 14.39 -5.55
N ASN A 240 -5.76 15.10 -4.96
CA ASN A 240 -7.18 14.75 -5.00
C ASN A 240 -7.85 15.40 -6.22
N LEU A 241 -8.01 14.61 -7.29
CA LEU A 241 -8.59 15.07 -8.54
C LEU A 241 -10.09 15.40 -8.40
N SER A 242 -10.83 14.67 -7.56
CA SER A 242 -12.24 14.97 -7.26
C SER A 242 -12.40 16.37 -6.65
N ARG A 243 -11.48 16.79 -5.77
CA ARG A 243 -11.48 18.14 -5.19
C ARG A 243 -11.03 19.20 -6.18
N LEU A 244 -9.99 18.90 -6.96
CA LEU A 244 -9.48 19.84 -7.98
C LEU A 244 -10.52 20.13 -9.07
N ALA A 245 -11.25 19.11 -9.54
CA ALA A 245 -12.28 19.27 -10.57
C ALA A 245 -13.40 20.22 -10.13
N LYS A 246 -13.73 20.26 -8.83
CA LYS A 246 -14.76 21.18 -8.27
C LYS A 246 -14.36 22.66 -8.35
N LEU A 247 -13.07 22.95 -8.55
CA LEU A 247 -12.57 24.31 -8.73
C LEU A 247 -12.61 24.75 -10.21
N ALA A 248 -12.83 23.82 -11.13
CA ALA A 248 -12.86 24.11 -12.56
C ALA A 248 -14.24 24.57 -13.03
N GLN A 249 -14.27 25.59 -13.88
CA GLN A 249 -15.50 26.01 -14.57
C GLN A 249 -15.81 25.11 -15.78
N ASP A 250 -14.76 24.66 -16.46
CA ASP A 250 -14.83 23.78 -17.62
C ASP A 250 -13.56 22.92 -17.74
N TYR A 251 -13.57 21.98 -18.69
CA TYR A 251 -12.42 21.11 -18.96
C TYR A 251 -11.15 21.88 -19.34
N LYS A 252 -11.29 23.00 -20.06
CA LYS A 252 -10.14 23.79 -20.52
C LYS A 252 -9.41 24.43 -19.35
N MET A 253 -10.14 25.04 -18.41
CA MET A 253 -9.60 25.61 -17.18
C MET A 253 -8.95 24.52 -16.31
N PHE A 254 -9.60 23.36 -16.19
CA PHE A 254 -9.03 22.23 -15.47
C PHE A 254 -7.67 21.82 -16.05
N LYS A 255 -7.63 21.53 -17.35
CA LYS A 255 -6.45 21.00 -18.04
C LYS A 255 -5.32 22.02 -18.15
N ASP A 256 -5.62 23.24 -18.61
CA ASP A 256 -4.58 24.19 -19.00
C ASP A 256 -4.10 25.06 -17.83
N THR A 257 -4.85 25.12 -16.73
CA THR A 257 -4.57 26.02 -15.60
C THR A 257 -4.47 25.28 -14.28
N LEU A 258 -5.56 24.63 -13.83
CA LEU A 258 -5.64 24.10 -12.47
C LEU A 258 -4.76 22.87 -12.24
N LEU A 259 -4.72 21.94 -13.20
CA LEU A 259 -3.92 20.73 -13.09
C LEU A 259 -2.40 21.03 -13.08
N PRO A 260 -1.83 21.80 -14.03
CA PRO A 260 -0.43 22.22 -13.97
C PRO A 260 -0.08 23.00 -12.71
N PHE A 261 -0.98 23.88 -12.25
CA PHE A 261 -0.81 24.65 -11.02
C PHE A 261 -0.72 23.73 -9.79
N ALA A 262 -1.67 22.82 -9.64
CA ALA A 262 -1.71 21.92 -8.49
C ALA A 262 -0.52 20.95 -8.47
N VAL A 263 -0.15 20.38 -9.62
CA VAL A 263 1.01 19.48 -9.74
C VAL A 263 2.30 20.20 -9.34
N ARG A 264 2.54 21.42 -9.86
CA ARG A 264 3.74 22.21 -9.52
C ARG A 264 3.85 22.49 -8.02
N HIS A 265 2.75 22.94 -7.41
CA HIS A 265 2.77 23.31 -5.99
C HIS A 265 2.85 22.09 -5.07
N MET A 266 2.30 20.95 -5.48
CA MET A 266 2.49 19.69 -4.77
C MET A 266 3.95 19.20 -4.85
N LEU A 267 4.58 19.27 -6.02
CA LEU A 267 5.98 18.89 -6.18
C LEU A 267 6.91 19.78 -5.35
N SER A 268 6.69 21.09 -5.33
CA SER A 268 7.44 22.02 -4.46
C SER A 268 7.26 21.67 -2.97
N TYR A 269 6.06 21.28 -2.55
CA TYR A 269 5.84 20.82 -1.17
C TYR A 269 6.58 19.50 -0.88
N MET A 270 6.58 18.56 -1.84
CA MET A 270 7.30 17.30 -1.71
C MET A 270 8.82 17.51 -1.68
N ASP A 271 9.36 18.44 -2.46
CA ASP A 271 10.79 18.80 -2.45
C ASP A 271 11.22 19.24 -1.05
N GLU A 272 10.46 20.12 -0.40
CA GLU A 272 10.77 20.58 0.95
C GLU A 272 10.74 19.46 1.98
N ARG A 273 9.81 18.50 1.85
CA ARG A 273 9.75 17.32 2.72
C ARG A 273 10.99 16.44 2.54
N VAL A 274 11.41 16.20 1.30
CA VAL A 274 12.61 15.42 0.97
C VAL A 274 13.86 16.14 1.50
N ARG A 275 13.98 17.44 1.22
CA ARG A 275 15.08 18.30 1.64
C ARG A 275 15.25 18.26 3.17
N PHE A 276 14.20 18.56 3.93
CA PHE A 276 14.26 18.53 5.40
C PHE A 276 14.67 17.15 5.94
N LEU A 277 14.08 16.07 5.40
CA LEU A 277 14.39 14.72 5.84
C LEU A 277 15.86 14.34 5.56
N VAL A 278 16.41 14.74 4.41
CA VAL A 278 17.78 14.41 4.03
C VAL A 278 18.82 15.32 4.71
N GLU A 279 18.56 16.62 4.77
CA GLU A 279 19.54 17.62 5.21
C GLU A 279 19.48 17.93 6.71
N GLU A 280 18.30 17.89 7.33
CA GLU A 280 18.08 18.45 8.68
C GLU A 280 17.66 17.40 9.72
N SER A 281 16.91 16.36 9.34
CA SER A 281 16.36 15.38 10.30
C SER A 281 17.39 14.44 10.95
N SER A 282 18.61 14.42 10.42
CA SER A 282 19.70 13.50 10.78
C SER A 282 19.44 11.99 10.54
N PHE A 283 18.28 11.59 9.99
CA PHE A 283 17.94 10.17 9.80
C PHE A 283 19.03 9.38 9.05
N PHE A 284 19.48 9.88 7.90
CA PHE A 284 20.48 9.20 7.08
C PHE A 284 21.91 9.30 7.64
N ALA A 285 22.15 10.22 8.57
CA ALA A 285 23.46 10.39 9.19
C ALA A 285 23.64 9.48 10.41
N SER A 286 22.57 9.15 11.14
CA SER A 286 22.67 8.49 12.45
C SER A 286 21.98 7.14 12.56
N ASN A 287 21.08 6.77 11.63
CA ASN A 287 20.32 5.53 11.77
C ASN A 287 21.20 4.30 11.46
N PHE A 288 21.18 3.31 12.37
CA PHE A 288 22.03 2.12 12.23
C PHE A 288 21.74 1.29 10.97
N LEU A 289 20.47 1.30 10.49
CA LEU A 289 20.11 0.65 9.24
C LEU A 289 20.90 1.23 8.06
N VAL A 290 21.23 2.53 8.12
CA VAL A 290 22.06 3.20 7.11
C VAL A 290 23.53 2.90 7.33
N THR A 291 24.03 2.97 8.56
CA THR A 291 25.45 2.70 8.85
C THR A 291 25.86 1.26 8.59
N GLU A 292 24.93 0.30 8.74
CA GLU A 292 25.14 -1.12 8.44
C GLU A 292 24.79 -1.49 6.99
N GLY A 293 24.42 -0.51 6.16
CA GLY A 293 24.14 -0.71 4.73
C GLY A 293 22.81 -1.39 4.40
N LEU A 294 21.97 -1.68 5.39
CA LEU A 294 20.62 -2.23 5.21
C LEU A 294 19.68 -1.24 4.51
N LEU A 295 19.95 0.05 4.65
CA LEU A 295 19.34 1.14 3.90
C LEU A 295 20.43 2.02 3.28
N ARG A 296 20.21 2.49 2.06
CA ARG A 296 21.09 3.42 1.38
C ARG A 296 20.28 4.59 0.84
N ARG A 297 20.71 5.81 1.14
CA ARG A 297 20.01 7.05 0.73
C ARG A 297 19.77 7.09 -0.78
N ASP A 298 20.76 6.71 -1.59
CA ASP A 298 20.70 6.73 -3.05
C ASP A 298 19.72 5.70 -3.66
N LYS A 299 19.15 4.81 -2.83
CA LYS A 299 18.07 3.88 -3.21
C LYS A 299 16.67 4.39 -2.83
N PHE A 300 16.55 5.59 -2.27
CA PHE A 300 15.24 6.17 -1.96
C PHE A 300 14.68 6.94 -3.15
N THR A 301 13.35 6.98 -3.20
CA THR A 301 12.57 7.80 -4.13
C THR A 301 11.48 8.57 -3.36
N ALA A 302 10.52 9.17 -4.05
CA ALA A 302 9.33 9.77 -3.47
C ALA A 302 8.15 9.56 -4.42
N MET A 303 6.95 9.39 -3.85
CA MET A 303 5.77 8.97 -4.60
C MET A 303 4.76 10.10 -4.74
N PHE A 304 4.41 10.43 -5.97
CA PHE A 304 3.35 11.38 -6.31
C PHE A 304 2.02 10.62 -6.41
N GLY A 305 1.21 10.72 -5.36
CA GLY A 305 -0.07 10.04 -5.25
C GLY A 305 -1.17 10.72 -6.08
N VAL A 306 -2.09 9.92 -6.62
CA VAL A 306 -3.32 10.39 -7.29
C VAL A 306 -4.53 9.67 -6.67
N VAL A 307 -5.63 10.39 -6.46
CA VAL A 307 -6.91 9.81 -5.99
C VAL A 307 -8.11 10.53 -6.64
N GLY A 308 -9.25 9.85 -6.76
CA GLY A 308 -10.51 10.45 -7.18
C GLY A 308 -10.63 10.70 -8.68
N LEU A 309 -9.97 9.88 -9.51
CA LEU A 309 -10.03 10.05 -10.97
C LEU A 309 -11.46 9.87 -11.49
N ALA A 310 -12.19 8.86 -11.00
CA ALA A 310 -13.56 8.59 -11.47
C ALA A 310 -14.49 9.80 -11.28
N GLU A 311 -14.47 10.40 -10.09
CA GLU A 311 -15.31 11.57 -9.81
C GLU A 311 -14.81 12.82 -10.55
N CYS A 312 -13.50 12.97 -10.73
CA CYS A 312 -12.94 14.02 -11.59
C CYS A 312 -13.50 13.92 -13.02
N ILE A 313 -13.42 12.74 -13.64
CA ILE A 313 -13.90 12.54 -15.01
C ILE A 313 -15.42 12.74 -15.10
N ASN A 314 -16.18 12.19 -14.15
CA ASN A 314 -17.63 12.39 -14.14
C ASN A 314 -17.99 13.89 -14.00
N ALA A 315 -17.30 14.64 -13.14
CA ALA A 315 -17.51 16.08 -12.98
C ALA A 315 -17.19 16.88 -14.25
N LEU A 316 -16.05 16.59 -14.89
CA LEU A 316 -15.63 17.24 -16.14
C LEU A 316 -16.58 16.94 -17.32
N ARG A 317 -17.34 15.85 -17.24
CA ARG A 317 -18.39 15.49 -18.20
C ARG A 317 -19.80 15.93 -17.77
N GLY A 318 -19.93 16.78 -16.75
CA GLY A 318 -21.21 17.33 -16.32
C GLY A 318 -22.04 16.43 -15.40
N ASN A 319 -21.41 15.52 -14.66
CA ASN A 319 -22.03 14.58 -13.71
C ASN A 319 -23.20 13.79 -14.32
N PRO A 320 -22.94 12.91 -15.30
CA PRO A 320 -24.00 12.15 -15.95
C PRO A 320 -24.75 11.27 -14.94
N ALA A 321 -26.08 11.30 -15.01
CA ALA A 321 -26.95 10.52 -14.11
C ALA A 321 -26.99 9.03 -14.47
N GLY A 322 -26.80 8.68 -15.75
CA GLY A 322 -26.81 7.29 -16.23
C GLY A 322 -25.44 6.62 -16.10
N LEU A 323 -25.41 5.37 -15.64
CA LEU A 323 -24.17 4.59 -15.53
C LEU A 323 -23.42 4.48 -16.86
N GLY A 324 -24.12 4.35 -17.99
CA GLY A 324 -23.52 4.17 -19.32
C GLY A 324 -22.64 5.33 -19.81
N ASP A 325 -22.76 6.52 -19.21
CA ASP A 325 -21.97 7.71 -19.55
C ASP A 325 -20.85 8.01 -18.52
N ARG A 326 -20.82 7.27 -17.41
CA ARG A 326 -19.86 7.45 -16.32
C ARG A 326 -18.55 6.71 -16.57
N PHE A 327 -17.50 7.17 -15.89
CA PHE A 327 -16.21 6.48 -15.81
C PHE A 327 -16.41 5.03 -15.34
N GLY A 328 -15.75 4.08 -16.02
CA GLY A 328 -15.93 2.64 -15.78
C GLY A 328 -16.86 1.95 -16.78
N HIS A 329 -17.78 2.68 -17.42
CA HIS A 329 -18.77 2.12 -18.36
C HIS A 329 -18.69 2.74 -19.75
N ASN A 330 -18.18 3.96 -19.86
CA ASN A 330 -18.09 4.69 -21.10
C ASN A 330 -16.64 4.74 -21.64
N ALA A 331 -16.45 4.40 -22.91
CA ALA A 331 -15.13 4.39 -23.54
C ALA A 331 -14.51 5.79 -23.63
N GLU A 332 -15.31 6.83 -23.93
CA GLU A 332 -14.83 8.21 -24.00
C GLU A 332 -14.45 8.75 -22.60
N ALA A 333 -15.23 8.41 -21.57
CA ALA A 333 -14.85 8.75 -20.18
C ALA A 333 -13.53 8.08 -19.78
N THR A 334 -13.33 6.84 -20.19
CA THR A 334 -12.09 6.11 -19.92
C THR A 334 -10.91 6.75 -20.66
N ALA A 335 -11.08 7.10 -21.94
CA ALA A 335 -10.08 7.79 -22.73
C ALA A 335 -9.70 9.16 -22.12
N LEU A 336 -10.69 9.93 -21.65
CA LEU A 336 -10.46 11.19 -20.94
C LEU A 336 -9.68 10.97 -19.64
N GLY A 337 -10.00 9.91 -18.89
CA GLY A 337 -9.22 9.50 -17.72
C GLY A 337 -7.75 9.26 -18.06
N VAL A 338 -7.49 8.52 -19.13
CA VAL A 338 -6.13 8.24 -19.60
C VAL A 338 -5.41 9.53 -20.01
N GLU A 339 -6.10 10.47 -20.68
CA GLU A 339 -5.54 11.78 -21.04
C GLU A 339 -5.13 12.58 -19.80
N VAL A 340 -5.98 12.63 -18.78
CA VAL A 340 -5.68 13.35 -17.52
C VAL A 340 -4.47 12.73 -16.81
N VAL A 341 -4.40 11.40 -16.70
CA VAL A 341 -3.27 10.73 -16.04
C VAL A 341 -1.98 10.88 -16.85
N ALA A 342 -2.04 10.82 -18.17
CA ALA A 342 -0.88 11.05 -19.04
C ALA A 342 -0.35 12.49 -18.90
N GLU A 343 -1.23 13.47 -18.75
CA GLU A 343 -0.82 14.86 -18.50
C GLU A 343 -0.15 15.02 -17.12
N ILE A 344 -0.65 14.32 -16.09
CA ILE A 344 0.01 14.27 -14.78
C ILE A 344 1.40 13.64 -14.90
N GLU A 345 1.53 12.51 -15.59
CA GLU A 345 2.82 11.85 -15.84
C GLU A 345 3.81 12.81 -16.53
N ARG A 346 3.37 13.52 -17.57
CA ARG A 346 4.19 14.50 -18.27
C ARG A 346 4.66 15.62 -17.33
N LEU A 347 3.73 16.26 -16.61
CA LEU A 347 4.02 17.37 -15.70
C LEU A 347 4.96 16.95 -14.55
N VAL A 348 4.73 15.78 -13.96
CA VAL A 348 5.59 15.22 -12.90
C VAL A 348 6.96 14.84 -13.48
N GLY A 349 6.98 14.27 -14.68
CA GLY A 349 8.19 13.87 -15.40
C GLY A 349 9.07 15.04 -15.83
N GLU A 350 8.54 16.26 -15.92
CA GLU A 350 9.33 17.48 -16.20
C GLU A 350 10.09 17.99 -14.96
N HIS A 351 9.62 17.68 -13.76
CA HIS A 351 10.27 18.08 -12.52
C HIS A 351 11.44 17.15 -12.18
N THR A 352 12.42 17.66 -11.44
CA THR A 352 13.59 16.88 -10.99
C THR A 352 13.98 17.23 -9.57
N ASN A 353 14.33 16.23 -8.78
CA ASN A 353 14.89 16.39 -7.45
C ASN A 353 16.20 15.58 -7.32
N PRO A 354 17.32 16.18 -6.89
CA PRO A 354 18.62 15.54 -6.87
C PRO A 354 18.74 14.37 -5.87
N TYR A 355 17.85 14.29 -4.89
CA TYR A 355 17.83 13.21 -3.89
C TYR A 355 17.06 11.97 -4.35
N LEU A 356 16.50 11.96 -5.56
CA LEU A 356 15.77 10.81 -6.11
C LEU A 356 16.67 10.00 -7.06
N GLU A 357 17.90 9.69 -6.65
CA GLU A 357 18.88 9.02 -7.52
C GLU A 357 18.41 7.66 -8.03
N ALA A 358 17.69 6.91 -7.19
CA ALA A 358 17.11 5.60 -7.51
C ALA A 358 16.17 5.62 -8.73
N THR A 359 15.61 6.79 -9.02
CA THR A 359 14.61 6.99 -10.08
C THR A 359 15.04 8.14 -11.01
N HIS A 360 16.35 8.33 -11.17
CA HIS A 360 16.97 9.30 -12.08
C HIS A 360 16.46 10.73 -11.88
N GLY A 361 16.26 11.12 -10.62
CA GLY A 361 15.78 12.44 -10.24
C GLY A 361 14.26 12.62 -10.35
N LYS A 362 13.50 11.56 -10.67
CA LYS A 362 12.06 11.65 -10.94
C LYS A 362 11.23 11.09 -9.79
N TYR A 363 10.10 11.75 -9.52
CA TYR A 363 9.06 11.20 -8.66
C TYR A 363 8.35 10.05 -9.37
N LEU A 364 7.95 9.03 -8.61
CA LEU A 364 7.14 7.94 -9.17
C LEU A 364 5.67 8.21 -8.95
N LEU A 365 4.85 8.10 -10.00
CA LEU A 365 3.40 8.15 -9.81
C LEU A 365 2.91 6.94 -9.02
N HIS A 366 1.95 7.18 -8.14
CA HIS A 366 1.28 6.19 -7.31
C HIS A 366 -0.24 6.38 -7.36
N ALA A 367 -1.00 5.32 -7.62
CA ALA A 367 -2.45 5.37 -7.46
C ALA A 367 -2.77 5.18 -5.98
N GLN A 368 -3.23 6.21 -5.28
CA GLN A 368 -3.39 6.15 -3.84
C GLN A 368 -4.71 5.47 -3.44
N VAL A 369 -4.65 4.58 -2.45
CA VAL A 369 -5.76 3.70 -2.04
C VAL A 369 -6.93 4.38 -1.31
N GLY A 370 -7.02 5.70 -1.24
CA GLY A 370 -7.99 6.39 -0.36
C GLY A 370 -7.59 6.35 1.13
N ILE A 371 -8.23 7.18 1.94
CA ILE A 371 -8.15 7.23 3.41
C ILE A 371 -9.55 7.30 4.00
N ASP A 372 -9.70 6.96 5.28
CA ASP A 372 -10.99 6.90 5.99
C ASP A 372 -11.84 8.18 5.93
N THR A 373 -11.21 9.34 5.74
CA THR A 373 -11.88 10.65 5.64
C THR A 373 -12.22 11.09 4.21
N ASP A 374 -12.01 10.21 3.22
CA ASP A 374 -12.47 10.47 1.85
C ASP A 374 -13.99 10.25 1.73
N PHE A 375 -14.64 11.19 1.04
CA PHE A 375 -16.06 11.17 0.70
C PHE A 375 -16.19 11.50 -0.79
N ASP A 376 -17.05 10.77 -1.50
CA ASP A 376 -17.26 10.91 -2.96
C ASP A 376 -15.93 10.96 -3.72
N CYS A 377 -15.06 10.00 -3.42
CA CYS A 377 -13.71 9.94 -3.93
C CYS A 377 -13.24 8.48 -4.01
N SER A 378 -13.16 7.97 -5.23
CA SER A 378 -12.72 6.61 -5.50
C SER A 378 -11.19 6.50 -5.39
N PRO A 379 -10.65 5.37 -4.86
CA PRO A 379 -9.22 5.14 -4.79
C PRO A 379 -8.52 5.20 -6.15
N GLY A 380 -7.45 5.98 -6.27
CA GLY A 380 -6.61 6.06 -7.47
C GLY A 380 -7.40 6.28 -8.75
N CYS A 381 -7.29 5.29 -9.65
CA CYS A 381 -7.97 5.22 -10.94
C CYS A 381 -9.12 4.21 -10.98
N ARG A 382 -9.55 3.70 -9.81
CA ARG A 382 -10.57 2.66 -9.74
C ARG A 382 -11.94 3.18 -10.13
N ILE A 383 -12.76 2.26 -10.61
CA ILE A 383 -14.20 2.47 -10.79
C ILE A 383 -14.84 2.64 -9.40
N PRO A 384 -15.85 3.51 -9.24
CA PRO A 384 -16.55 3.67 -7.98
C PRO A 384 -17.11 2.35 -7.46
N ILE A 385 -16.98 2.15 -6.14
CA ILE A 385 -17.44 0.93 -5.47
C ILE A 385 -18.96 0.80 -5.60
N GLY A 386 -19.43 -0.37 -6.02
CA GLY A 386 -20.84 -0.65 -6.31
C GLY A 386 -21.25 -0.32 -7.74
N GLU A 387 -20.41 0.41 -8.50
CA GLU A 387 -20.62 0.71 -9.92
C GLU A 387 -19.74 -0.15 -10.82
N GLU A 388 -19.08 -1.20 -10.32
CA GLU A 388 -18.16 -1.98 -11.14
C GLU A 388 -18.90 -2.73 -12.27
N PRO A 389 -18.42 -2.69 -13.54
CA PRO A 389 -18.99 -3.45 -14.65
C PRO A 389 -18.72 -4.96 -14.47
N THR A 390 -19.05 -5.79 -15.47
CA THR A 390 -18.71 -7.23 -15.46
C THR A 390 -17.20 -7.43 -15.31
N LEU A 391 -16.77 -8.58 -14.80
CA LEU A 391 -15.37 -8.81 -14.42
C LEU A 391 -14.38 -8.52 -15.56
N TYR A 392 -14.65 -9.07 -16.75
CA TYR A 392 -13.83 -8.83 -17.94
C TYR A 392 -13.78 -7.34 -18.30
N ALA A 393 -14.94 -6.66 -18.36
CA ALA A 393 -15.01 -5.25 -18.69
C ALA A 393 -14.26 -4.38 -17.67
N HIS A 394 -14.30 -4.74 -16.38
CA HIS A 394 -13.57 -4.04 -15.32
C HIS A 394 -12.06 -4.16 -15.54
N ILE A 395 -11.55 -5.38 -15.78
CA ILE A 395 -10.12 -5.60 -16.05
C ILE A 395 -9.66 -4.78 -17.26
N MET A 396 -10.42 -4.84 -18.36
CA MET A 396 -10.08 -4.12 -19.59
C MET A 396 -10.18 -2.60 -19.43
N GLN A 397 -11.06 -2.11 -18.57
CA GLN A 397 -11.17 -0.68 -18.27
C GLN A 397 -10.03 -0.19 -17.38
N SER A 398 -9.59 -0.98 -16.41
CA SER A 398 -8.52 -0.61 -15.48
C SER A 398 -7.13 -0.70 -16.13
N ALA A 399 -6.88 -1.74 -16.94
CA ALA A 399 -5.58 -2.05 -17.54
C ALA A 399 -4.82 -0.84 -18.14
N PRO A 400 -5.44 0.07 -18.94
CA PRO A 400 -4.74 1.19 -19.56
C PRO A 400 -4.08 2.16 -18.56
N PHE A 401 -4.59 2.24 -17.33
CA PHE A 401 -4.06 3.11 -16.29
C PHE A 401 -2.79 2.53 -15.66
N HIS A 402 -2.63 1.21 -15.66
CA HIS A 402 -1.58 0.58 -14.86
C HIS A 402 -0.18 1.04 -15.24
N LYS A 403 0.12 1.20 -16.53
CA LYS A 403 1.45 1.59 -17.02
C LYS A 403 2.00 2.86 -16.35
N PHE A 404 1.14 3.82 -16.02
CA PHE A 404 1.53 5.14 -15.50
C PHE A 404 2.02 5.10 -14.05
N PHE A 405 1.71 4.05 -13.28
CA PHE A 405 1.97 4.02 -11.82
C PHE A 405 3.00 2.94 -11.46
N PRO A 406 4.30 3.14 -11.75
CA PRO A 406 5.35 2.17 -11.47
C PRO A 406 5.48 1.86 -9.97
N SER A 407 5.18 2.83 -9.11
CA SER A 407 5.22 2.64 -7.65
C SER A 407 3.96 2.00 -7.06
N GLY A 408 2.93 1.73 -7.86
CA GLY A 408 1.79 0.93 -7.42
C GLY A 408 0.43 1.43 -7.89
N ILE A 409 -0.37 0.48 -8.36
CA ILE A 409 -1.78 0.58 -8.71
C ILE A 409 -2.33 -0.85 -8.75
N GLY A 410 -3.55 -1.04 -8.26
CA GLY A 410 -4.16 -2.36 -8.20
C GLY A 410 -5.65 -2.32 -7.96
N ASP A 411 -6.31 -3.42 -8.31
CA ASP A 411 -7.74 -3.60 -8.13
C ASP A 411 -8.06 -4.70 -7.11
N VAL A 412 -9.28 -4.61 -6.58
CA VAL A 412 -9.79 -5.49 -5.54
C VAL A 412 -11.09 -6.10 -6.03
N PHE A 413 -11.10 -7.43 -6.12
CA PHE A 413 -12.23 -8.20 -6.60
C PHE A 413 -12.80 -9.05 -5.46
N SER A 414 -14.09 -8.85 -5.18
CA SER A 414 -14.82 -9.64 -4.19
C SER A 414 -15.58 -10.76 -4.91
N PHE A 415 -15.38 -11.99 -4.48
CA PHE A 415 -16.04 -13.15 -5.07
C PHE A 415 -17.12 -13.71 -4.13
N ASP A 416 -18.14 -14.32 -4.72
CA ASP A 416 -19.11 -15.12 -3.98
C ASP A 416 -18.44 -16.37 -3.36
N ALA A 417 -18.96 -16.84 -2.22
CA ALA A 417 -18.37 -17.95 -1.48
C ALA A 417 -18.30 -19.27 -2.28
N THR A 418 -19.16 -19.44 -3.28
CA THR A 418 -19.18 -20.64 -4.15
C THR A 418 -17.88 -20.81 -4.94
N VAL A 419 -17.12 -19.75 -5.23
CA VAL A 419 -15.87 -19.85 -5.99
C VAL A 419 -14.79 -20.63 -5.26
N LYS A 420 -14.91 -20.83 -3.94
CA LYS A 420 -13.99 -21.69 -3.17
C LYS A 420 -13.97 -23.14 -3.65
N SER A 421 -15.04 -23.60 -4.31
CA SER A 421 -15.11 -24.93 -4.92
C SER A 421 -14.35 -25.04 -6.25
N ASN A 422 -13.98 -23.90 -6.85
CA ASN A 422 -13.26 -23.82 -8.12
C ASN A 422 -12.20 -22.70 -8.08
N PRO A 423 -11.09 -22.89 -7.34
CA PRO A 423 -10.02 -21.90 -7.29
C PRO A 423 -9.29 -21.72 -8.64
N GLU A 424 -9.36 -22.68 -9.55
CA GLU A 424 -8.77 -22.56 -10.90
C GLU A 424 -9.38 -21.41 -11.69
N PHE A 425 -10.70 -21.20 -11.58
CA PHE A 425 -11.40 -20.06 -12.17
C PHE A 425 -10.76 -18.72 -11.77
N VAL A 426 -10.49 -18.53 -10.48
CA VAL A 426 -9.87 -17.30 -9.97
C VAL A 426 -8.41 -17.19 -10.44
N LEU A 427 -7.68 -18.30 -10.52
CA LEU A 427 -6.32 -18.30 -11.06
C LEU A 427 -6.29 -17.91 -12.54
N ASP A 428 -7.26 -18.34 -13.34
CA ASP A 428 -7.35 -17.95 -14.76
C ASP A 428 -7.67 -16.47 -14.92
N ILE A 429 -8.48 -15.90 -14.03
CA ILE A 429 -8.70 -14.44 -13.96
C ILE A 429 -7.40 -13.72 -13.61
N VAL A 430 -6.63 -14.19 -12.63
CA VAL A 430 -5.31 -13.63 -12.28
C VAL A 430 -4.40 -13.65 -13.50
N ARG A 431 -4.27 -14.80 -14.19
CA ARG A 431 -3.47 -14.93 -15.41
C ARG A 431 -3.92 -13.95 -16.50
N GLY A 432 -5.22 -13.84 -16.74
CA GLY A 432 -5.80 -12.91 -17.69
C GLY A 432 -5.49 -11.46 -17.34
N ALA A 433 -5.67 -11.07 -16.08
CA ALA A 433 -5.34 -9.74 -15.57
C ALA A 433 -3.86 -9.40 -15.79
N MET A 434 -2.94 -10.28 -15.38
CA MET A 434 -1.50 -10.06 -15.53
C MET A 434 -1.07 -9.94 -16.99
N LYS A 435 -1.62 -10.78 -17.88
CA LYS A 435 -1.37 -10.72 -19.33
C LYS A 435 -1.89 -9.44 -19.97
N ASN A 436 -2.96 -8.86 -19.42
CA ASN A 436 -3.50 -7.57 -19.86
C ASN A 436 -2.84 -6.36 -19.19
N GLY A 437 -1.70 -6.56 -18.49
CA GLY A 437 -0.90 -5.46 -17.96
C GLY A 437 -1.32 -4.96 -16.58
N LEU A 438 -2.21 -5.66 -15.87
CA LEU A 438 -2.45 -5.34 -14.47
C LEU A 438 -1.17 -5.63 -13.67
N ARG A 439 -0.80 -4.66 -12.84
CA ARG A 439 0.36 -4.72 -11.94
C ARG A 439 0.06 -5.45 -10.64
N TYR A 440 -1.14 -5.28 -10.11
CA TYR A 440 -1.49 -5.78 -8.79
C TYR A 440 -2.96 -6.19 -8.74
N PHE A 441 -3.22 -7.43 -8.34
CA PHE A 441 -4.55 -8.03 -8.30
C PHE A 441 -4.81 -8.57 -6.89
N SER A 442 -5.95 -8.22 -6.31
CA SER A 442 -6.38 -8.75 -5.02
C SER A 442 -7.74 -9.41 -5.13
N ALA A 443 -7.88 -10.60 -4.55
CA ALA A 443 -9.14 -11.32 -4.48
C ALA A 443 -9.44 -11.75 -3.04
N TYR A 444 -10.72 -11.78 -2.70
CA TYR A 444 -11.21 -12.38 -1.46
C TYR A 444 -12.65 -12.86 -1.62
N SER A 445 -13.05 -13.82 -0.78
CA SER A 445 -14.44 -14.29 -0.72
C SER A 445 -15.28 -13.41 0.21
N SER A 446 -16.53 -13.16 -0.16
CA SER A 446 -17.47 -12.29 0.56
C SER A 446 -17.71 -12.71 2.01
N ASP A 447 -17.62 -14.01 2.30
CA ASP A 447 -17.77 -14.63 3.62
C ASP A 447 -16.49 -14.62 4.48
N SER A 448 -15.38 -14.06 4.00
CA SER A 448 -14.16 -13.91 4.80
C SER A 448 -14.34 -12.87 5.92
N ASP A 449 -13.82 -13.16 7.11
CA ASP A 449 -13.72 -12.17 8.21
C ASP A 449 -12.61 -11.14 7.92
N VAL A 450 -11.50 -11.58 7.32
CA VAL A 450 -10.42 -10.67 6.89
C VAL A 450 -10.80 -10.06 5.56
N VAL A 451 -10.98 -8.74 5.52
CA VAL A 451 -11.35 -8.00 4.32
C VAL A 451 -10.31 -6.99 3.92
N ARG A 452 -10.21 -6.79 2.60
CA ARG A 452 -9.39 -5.73 2.02
C ARG A 452 -10.22 -4.46 1.89
N ILE A 453 -9.87 -3.45 2.66
CA ILE A 453 -10.60 -2.17 2.68
C ILE A 453 -10.37 -1.43 1.37
N THR A 454 -9.15 -0.97 1.12
CA THR A 454 -8.77 -0.35 -0.16
C THR A 454 -7.34 -0.69 -0.60
N GLY A 455 -6.49 -1.03 0.37
CA GLY A 455 -5.13 -1.53 0.17
C GLY A 455 -4.60 -2.35 1.35
N TYR A 456 -5.17 -2.17 2.54
CA TYR A 456 -4.81 -2.87 3.78
C TYR A 456 -5.96 -3.77 4.25
N LEU A 457 -5.66 -4.64 5.22
CA LEU A 457 -6.57 -5.69 5.71
C LEU A 457 -7.09 -5.37 7.10
N VAL A 458 -8.37 -5.62 7.36
CA VAL A 458 -8.94 -5.58 8.72
C VAL A 458 -9.91 -6.74 8.90
N LYS A 459 -10.24 -7.07 10.15
CA LYS A 459 -11.29 -8.05 10.43
C LYS A 459 -12.65 -7.36 10.58
N LYS A 460 -13.70 -7.92 9.97
CA LYS A 460 -15.09 -7.47 10.19
C LYS A 460 -15.45 -7.58 11.67
N SER A 461 -15.09 -8.70 12.30
CA SER A 461 -15.30 -8.93 13.73
C SER A 461 -14.64 -7.88 14.63
N GLU A 462 -13.45 -7.37 14.26
CA GLU A 462 -12.78 -6.28 14.98
C GLU A 462 -13.47 -4.93 14.74
N MET A 463 -13.90 -4.63 13.50
CA MET A 463 -14.68 -3.41 13.22
C MET A 463 -15.98 -3.38 14.04
N GLU A 464 -16.69 -4.50 14.13
CA GLU A 464 -17.88 -4.63 14.98
C GLU A 464 -17.56 -4.48 16.48
N ALA A 465 -16.45 -5.05 16.95
CA ALA A 465 -16.02 -4.89 18.34
C ALA A 465 -15.76 -3.42 18.68
N LEU A 466 -15.06 -2.70 17.79
CA LEU A 466 -14.83 -1.26 17.92
C LEU A 466 -16.15 -0.48 17.89
N ALA A 467 -17.09 -0.82 17.00
CA ALA A 467 -18.42 -0.20 16.95
C ALA A 467 -19.23 -0.39 18.25
N ARG A 468 -18.99 -1.50 18.98
CA ARG A 468 -19.56 -1.77 20.31
C ARG A 468 -18.78 -1.14 21.47
N GLY A 469 -17.82 -0.25 21.19
CA GLY A 469 -17.02 0.44 22.21
C GLY A 469 -15.98 -0.45 22.88
N LYS A 470 -15.56 -1.55 22.24
CA LYS A 470 -14.47 -2.40 22.74
C LYS A 470 -13.14 -1.99 22.12
N GLN A 471 -12.08 -2.05 22.91
CA GLN A 471 -10.73 -1.86 22.41
C GLN A 471 -10.37 -2.93 21.38
N VAL A 472 -9.66 -2.53 20.33
CA VAL A 472 -9.10 -3.40 19.30
C VAL A 472 -7.61 -3.13 19.17
N ARG A 473 -6.83 -4.20 18.96
CA ARG A 473 -5.36 -4.11 18.93
C ARG A 473 -4.87 -3.42 17.67
N ASN A 474 -5.39 -3.84 16.53
CA ASN A 474 -4.98 -3.34 15.23
C ASN A 474 -5.49 -1.90 15.04
N SER A 475 -4.56 -0.95 14.94
CA SER A 475 -4.90 0.48 14.79
C SER A 475 -5.60 0.80 13.47
N ALA A 476 -5.40 -0.02 12.44
CA ALA A 476 -6.02 0.19 11.14
C ALA A 476 -7.53 -0.12 11.14
N VAL A 477 -8.08 -0.75 12.19
CA VAL A 477 -9.52 -1.05 12.29
C VAL A 477 -10.35 0.23 12.33
N THR A 478 -9.86 1.30 12.98
CA THR A 478 -10.52 2.62 12.96
C THR A 478 -10.60 3.17 11.54
N LEU A 479 -9.50 3.08 10.78
CA LEU A 479 -9.46 3.49 9.38
C LEU A 479 -10.42 2.64 8.54
N GLY A 480 -10.46 1.33 8.78
CA GLY A 480 -11.32 0.39 8.07
C GLY A 480 -12.80 0.68 8.29
N LYS A 481 -13.18 1.00 9.53
CA LYS A 481 -14.54 1.43 9.88
C LYS A 481 -14.91 2.71 9.15
N GLY A 482 -14.08 3.75 9.21
CA GLY A 482 -14.35 5.01 8.52
C GLY A 482 -14.45 4.84 7.01
N ALA A 483 -13.58 4.04 6.40
CA ALA A 483 -13.68 3.72 4.97
C ALA A 483 -14.95 2.93 4.62
N ALA A 484 -15.40 2.02 5.49
CA ALA A 484 -16.66 1.30 5.29
C ALA A 484 -17.87 2.24 5.32
N GLU A 485 -17.89 3.18 6.27
CA GLU A 485 -18.96 4.16 6.45
C GLU A 485 -18.97 5.24 5.36
N ASN A 486 -17.79 5.72 4.94
CA ASN A 486 -17.67 6.91 4.07
C ASN A 486 -17.46 6.58 2.59
N GLN A 487 -16.90 5.42 2.26
CA GLN A 487 -16.61 5.00 0.88
C GLN A 487 -17.34 3.71 0.46
N GLY A 488 -18.11 3.10 1.36
CA GLY A 488 -18.87 1.90 1.05
C GLY A 488 -18.01 0.70 0.65
N VAL A 489 -16.78 0.59 1.16
CA VAL A 489 -15.81 -0.46 0.73
C VAL A 489 -16.28 -1.92 0.91
N LEU A 490 -17.34 -2.13 1.70
CA LEU A 490 -17.97 -3.44 1.90
C LEU A 490 -19.05 -3.76 0.86
N HIS A 491 -19.37 -2.83 -0.04
CA HIS A 491 -20.44 -2.92 -1.04
C HIS A 491 -19.92 -3.16 -2.47
N ARG A 492 -18.67 -3.64 -2.61
CA ARG A 492 -18.11 -4.04 -3.90
C ARG A 492 -18.99 -5.08 -4.57
N LYS A 493 -19.12 -4.98 -5.90
CA LYS A 493 -19.86 -5.97 -6.68
C LYS A 493 -19.27 -7.38 -6.49
N LEU A 494 -20.13 -8.33 -6.14
CA LEU A 494 -19.77 -9.74 -6.01
C LEU A 494 -19.63 -10.40 -7.38
N ARG A 495 -18.56 -11.15 -7.56
CA ARG A 495 -18.25 -11.95 -8.75
C ARG A 495 -18.68 -13.40 -8.53
N ALA A 496 -19.44 -13.96 -9.46
CA ALA A 496 -19.86 -15.37 -9.43
C ALA A 496 -19.24 -16.13 -10.61
N GLN A 497 -19.31 -17.47 -10.58
CA GLN A 497 -18.77 -18.32 -11.66
C GLN A 497 -19.45 -18.13 -13.03
N GLU A 498 -20.63 -17.50 -13.05
CA GLU A 498 -21.44 -17.29 -14.26
C GLU A 498 -21.14 -15.96 -14.98
N GLU A 499 -20.26 -15.10 -14.43
CA GLU A 499 -19.72 -13.89 -15.09
C GLU A 499 -18.44 -14.19 -15.87
#